data_AF-A0A0J1LH55-F1
#
_entry.id   AF-A0A0J1LH55-F1
#
_cell.length_a   1.000
_cell.length_b   1.000
_cell.length_c   1.000
_cell.angle_alpha   90.00
_cell.angle_beta   90.00
_cell.angle_gamma   90.00
#
_symmetry.space_group_name_H-M   'P 1'
#
loop_
_entity.id
_entity.type
_entity.pdbx_description
1 polymer ?
#
loop_
_entity_poly.entity_id
_entity_poly.type
_entity_poly.pdbx_seq_one_letter_code
_entity_poly.pdbx_strand_id
1 'polypeptide(L)'
;MIDVQSKFGFEFRKFNRFYTDVLGFLNEHIYNSPFSLTETRILFEIYNTENCTAKNIQERLDLDGGYVSRIIKKFEKEKMVYKQKCKDDGRNHLLYVTSHGELIYKELEKKANQQVEYIREALSPEQQQKLIASMCTIQEILSASFNEKNEEAVSIRSYYTLEDINNMIKQQWLFYNQVHKWDYSFLAYLEETFHADIERIWIAEINREFAGCIGLVNDGNKVGQLRWFLVNPSFHKKGIGTQLINALIQYCKDHDYERIFLWTVSDMVTARPLYKKFGFEIMEIQEKKSLWGANLIEERWDLDLKKS
;
A
#
# COMPACT_ATOMS: atom_id res chain seq x y z
N MET A 1 35.36 10.49 12.73
CA MET A 1 35.91 9.30 13.43
C MET A 1 34.74 8.72 14.21
N ILE A 2 34.12 7.64 13.71
CA ILE A 2 32.97 7.01 14.39
C ILE A 2 33.55 6.30 15.62
N ASP A 3 33.07 6.63 16.81
CA ASP A 3 33.46 5.94 18.04
C ASP A 3 32.93 4.50 17.98
N VAL A 4 33.81 3.59 17.54
CA VAL A 4 33.57 2.15 17.32
C VAL A 4 33.18 1.43 18.64
N GLN A 5 33.35 2.09 19.79
CA GLN A 5 33.01 1.59 21.12
C GLN A 5 31.86 2.34 21.81
N SER A 6 31.11 3.19 21.10
CA SER A 6 29.90 3.78 21.69
C SER A 6 28.94 2.67 22.17
N LYS A 7 28.41 2.83 23.39
CA LYS A 7 27.35 1.95 23.93
C LYS A 7 26.22 1.72 22.92
N PHE A 8 25.91 2.76 22.14
CA PHE A 8 24.99 2.70 21.01
C PHE A 8 25.40 1.67 19.96
N GLY A 9 26.62 1.74 19.40
CA GLY A 9 27.07 0.81 18.36
C GLY A 9 27.17 -0.65 18.82
N PHE A 10 27.43 -0.89 20.11
CA PHE A 10 27.37 -2.23 20.70
C PHE A 10 25.92 -2.76 20.79
N GLU A 11 25.02 -2.01 21.43
CA GLU A 11 23.61 -2.44 21.56
C GLU A 11 22.92 -2.57 20.20
N PHE A 12 23.23 -1.70 19.24
CA PHE A 12 22.69 -1.79 17.88
C PHE A 12 23.13 -3.07 17.16
N ARG A 13 24.42 -3.41 17.19
CA ARG A 13 24.92 -4.67 16.58
C ARG A 13 24.40 -5.90 17.31
N LYS A 14 24.24 -5.84 18.63
CA LYS A 14 23.65 -6.91 19.43
C LYS A 14 22.19 -7.12 19.07
N PHE A 15 21.40 -6.05 18.97
CA PHE A 15 20.01 -6.11 18.51
C PHE A 15 19.92 -6.70 17.09
N ASN A 16 20.71 -6.19 16.14
CA ASN A 16 20.66 -6.69 14.76
C ASN A 16 21.01 -8.16 14.66
N ARG A 17 22.02 -8.65 15.40
CA ARG A 17 22.37 -10.07 15.41
C ARG A 17 21.22 -10.92 15.98
N PHE A 18 20.67 -10.50 17.12
CA PHE A 18 19.51 -11.17 17.70
C PHE A 18 18.32 -11.18 16.72
N TYR A 19 18.04 -10.04 16.08
CA TYR A 19 16.88 -9.91 15.20
C TYR A 19 17.05 -10.66 13.86
N THR A 20 18.27 -10.74 13.33
CA THR A 20 18.56 -11.60 12.17
C THR A 20 18.33 -13.08 12.48
N ASP A 21 18.58 -13.50 13.72
CA ASP A 21 18.31 -14.87 14.18
C ASP A 21 16.79 -15.11 14.28
N VAL A 22 16.05 -14.16 14.86
CA VAL A 22 14.57 -14.19 14.93
C VAL A 22 13.94 -14.29 13.54
N LEU A 23 14.46 -13.53 12.58
CA LEU A 23 13.97 -13.54 11.20
C LEU A 23 14.46 -14.75 10.40
N GLY A 24 15.34 -15.59 10.95
CA GLY A 24 15.86 -16.77 10.27
C GLY A 24 16.76 -16.43 9.08
N PHE A 25 17.33 -15.23 9.03
CA PHE A 25 18.18 -14.74 7.94
C PHE A 25 19.59 -15.37 7.93
N LEU A 26 19.94 -16.16 8.95
CA LEU A 26 21.22 -16.86 9.02
C LEU A 26 21.29 -18.14 8.17
N ASN A 27 20.16 -18.62 7.66
CA ASN A 27 20.18 -19.62 6.59
C ASN A 27 20.38 -18.88 5.26
N GLU A 28 21.15 -19.42 4.31
CA GLU A 28 21.33 -18.85 2.94
C GLU A 28 20.00 -18.63 2.17
N HIS A 29 18.90 -19.06 2.77
CA HIS A 29 17.61 -19.38 2.20
C HIS A 29 16.50 -18.91 3.16
N ILE A 30 15.80 -17.85 2.77
CA ILE A 30 14.76 -17.22 3.61
C ILE A 30 13.52 -18.11 3.67
N TYR A 31 12.88 -18.18 4.84
CA TYR A 31 11.65 -18.95 5.08
C TYR A 31 11.78 -20.44 4.69
N ASN A 32 12.98 -21.02 4.79
CA ASN A 32 13.29 -22.36 4.25
C ASN A 32 12.90 -22.48 2.77
N SER A 33 13.21 -21.46 1.97
CA SER A 33 13.00 -21.41 0.51
C SER A 33 14.34 -21.31 -0.21
N PRO A 34 14.46 -21.77 -1.46
CA PRO A 34 15.73 -21.70 -2.19
C PRO A 34 16.15 -20.26 -2.60
N PHE A 35 15.43 -19.24 -2.12
CA PHE A 35 15.62 -17.83 -2.47
C PHE A 35 16.31 -17.07 -1.33
N SER A 36 17.25 -16.21 -1.72
CA SER A 36 17.87 -15.23 -0.83
C SER A 36 16.92 -14.08 -0.52
N LEU A 37 17.26 -13.24 0.48
CA LEU A 37 16.50 -12.02 0.81
C LEU A 37 16.30 -11.11 -0.39
N THR A 38 17.37 -10.87 -1.13
CA THR A 38 17.31 -9.98 -2.27
C THR A 38 16.43 -10.56 -3.37
N GLU A 39 16.52 -11.87 -3.63
CA GLU A 39 15.67 -12.53 -4.63
C GLU A 39 14.19 -12.43 -4.25
N THR A 40 13.84 -12.75 -3.01
CA THR A 40 12.46 -12.62 -2.51
C THR A 40 11.97 -11.18 -2.61
N ARG A 41 12.80 -10.19 -2.27
CA ARG A 41 12.42 -8.78 -2.35
C ARG A 41 12.26 -8.30 -3.80
N ILE A 42 13.13 -8.71 -4.70
CA ILE A 42 12.99 -8.39 -6.13
C ILE A 42 11.72 -9.02 -6.71
N LEU A 43 11.43 -10.28 -6.38
CA LEU A 43 10.20 -10.94 -6.83
C LEU A 43 8.96 -10.22 -6.27
N PHE A 44 8.99 -9.78 -5.01
CA PHE A 44 7.94 -8.95 -4.41
C PHE A 44 7.71 -7.65 -5.19
N GLU A 45 8.78 -6.91 -5.53
CA GLU A 45 8.63 -5.66 -6.29
C GLU A 45 8.09 -5.92 -7.71
N ILE A 46 8.50 -7.01 -8.38
CA ILE A 46 8.00 -7.37 -9.72
C ILE A 46 6.53 -7.82 -9.66
N TYR A 47 6.14 -8.58 -8.63
CA TYR A 47 4.78 -9.07 -8.47
C TYR A 47 3.80 -7.94 -8.16
N ASN A 48 4.19 -7.03 -7.26
CA ASN A 48 3.29 -6.02 -6.73
C ASN A 48 3.38 -4.68 -7.47
N THR A 49 4.47 -4.36 -8.18
CA THR A 49 4.55 -3.08 -8.90
C THR A 49 4.06 -3.26 -10.34
N GLU A 50 3.07 -2.47 -10.75
CA GLU A 50 2.68 -2.43 -12.16
C GLU A 50 3.72 -1.74 -13.01
N ASN A 51 3.83 -2.19 -14.26
CA ASN A 51 4.80 -1.67 -15.20
C ASN A 51 6.22 -1.64 -14.59
N CYS A 52 6.51 -2.62 -13.73
CA CYS A 52 7.78 -2.69 -13.01
C CYS A 52 8.94 -2.79 -13.98
N THR A 53 9.96 -1.96 -13.79
CA THR A 53 11.19 -2.02 -14.56
C THR A 53 12.38 -2.35 -13.66
N ALA A 54 13.47 -2.83 -14.26
CA ALA A 54 14.72 -3.03 -13.53
C ALA A 54 15.22 -1.74 -12.85
N LYS A 55 14.94 -0.57 -13.45
CA LYS A 55 15.26 0.73 -12.86
C LYS A 55 14.44 1.00 -11.60
N ASN A 56 13.13 0.72 -11.61
CA ASN A 56 12.30 0.86 -10.41
C ASN A 56 12.83 0.02 -9.24
N ILE A 57 13.28 -1.21 -9.52
CA ILE A 57 13.84 -2.11 -8.51
C ILE A 57 15.17 -1.57 -7.95
N GLN A 58 16.05 -1.08 -8.83
CA GLN A 58 17.33 -0.47 -8.42
C GLN A 58 17.11 0.72 -7.48
N GLU A 59 16.22 1.64 -7.87
CA GLU A 59 15.92 2.85 -7.10
C GLU A 59 15.22 2.55 -5.77
N ARG A 60 14.25 1.62 -5.76
CA ARG A 60 13.48 1.28 -4.54
C ARG A 60 14.30 0.52 -3.51
N LEU A 61 15.17 -0.39 -3.98
CA LEU A 61 15.92 -1.29 -3.09
C LEU A 61 17.36 -0.82 -2.85
N ASP A 62 17.78 0.29 -3.46
CA ASP A 62 19.17 0.79 -3.44
C ASP A 62 20.19 -0.30 -3.83
N LEU A 63 19.92 -0.97 -4.96
CA LEU A 63 20.71 -2.10 -5.45
C LEU A 63 21.45 -1.77 -6.74
N ASP A 64 22.65 -2.31 -6.87
CA ASP A 64 23.44 -2.22 -8.11
C ASP A 64 22.71 -2.84 -9.31
N GLY A 65 22.71 -2.13 -10.43
CA GLY A 65 21.99 -2.56 -11.63
C GLY A 65 22.54 -3.84 -12.27
N GLY A 66 23.84 -4.11 -12.12
CA GLY A 66 24.45 -5.37 -12.54
C GLY A 66 23.99 -6.55 -11.67
N TYR A 67 23.79 -6.33 -10.37
CA TYR A 67 23.24 -7.31 -9.46
C TYR A 67 21.76 -7.61 -9.74
N VAL A 68 20.92 -6.57 -9.85
CA VAL A 68 19.49 -6.71 -10.21
C VAL A 68 19.33 -7.44 -11.55
N SER A 69 20.13 -7.09 -12.55
CA SER A 69 20.07 -7.74 -13.87
C SER A 69 20.42 -9.22 -13.82
N ARG A 70 21.36 -9.64 -12.96
CA ARG A 70 21.72 -11.05 -12.77
C ARG A 70 20.57 -11.84 -12.16
N ILE A 71 19.90 -11.28 -11.14
CA ILE A 71 18.73 -11.91 -10.51
C ILE A 71 17.56 -12.02 -11.50
N ILE A 72 17.25 -10.96 -12.24
CA ILE A 72 16.18 -11.00 -13.25
C ILE A 72 16.47 -12.08 -14.32
N LYS A 73 17.72 -12.17 -14.81
CA LYS A 73 18.11 -13.22 -15.77
C LYS A 73 17.95 -14.62 -15.18
N LYS A 74 18.24 -14.81 -13.89
CA LYS A 74 17.99 -16.07 -13.18
C LYS A 74 16.49 -16.39 -13.17
N PHE A 75 15.64 -15.44 -12.78
CA PHE A 75 14.19 -15.61 -12.78
C PHE A 75 13.60 -15.89 -14.18
N GLU A 76 14.13 -15.27 -15.23
CA GLU A 76 13.74 -15.58 -16.61
C GLU A 76 14.11 -17.02 -17.00
N LYS A 77 15.34 -17.45 -16.66
CA LYS A 77 15.81 -18.82 -16.90
C LYS A 77 14.96 -19.86 -16.15
N GLU A 78 14.53 -19.53 -14.95
CA GLU A 78 13.65 -20.35 -14.10
C GLU A 78 12.16 -20.19 -14.46
N LYS A 79 11.84 -19.44 -15.53
CA LYS A 79 10.47 -19.18 -16.02
C LYS A 79 9.55 -18.56 -14.96
N MET A 80 10.11 -17.82 -14.01
CA MET A 80 9.35 -17.09 -12.98
C MET A 80 8.93 -15.69 -13.42
N VAL A 81 9.75 -15.06 -14.27
CA VAL A 81 9.55 -13.69 -14.76
C VAL A 81 9.73 -13.67 -16.27
N TYR A 82 9.01 -12.78 -16.95
CA TYR A 82 9.23 -12.47 -18.36
C TYR A 82 9.32 -10.97 -18.59
N LYS A 83 9.92 -10.59 -19.72
CA LYS A 83 10.08 -9.20 -20.16
C LYS A 83 9.17 -8.88 -21.33
N GLN A 84 8.56 -7.71 -21.28
CA GLN A 84 7.83 -7.12 -22.39
C GLN A 84 8.45 -5.77 -22.75
N LYS A 85 8.67 -5.49 -24.03
CA LYS A 85 9.16 -4.18 -24.47
C LYS A 85 8.11 -3.11 -24.16
N CYS A 86 8.53 -2.00 -23.57
CA CYS A 86 7.66 -0.85 -23.38
C CYS A 86 7.29 -0.25 -24.75
N LYS A 87 6.03 0.14 -24.95
CA LYS A 87 5.56 0.73 -26.21
C LYS A 87 6.07 2.16 -26.41
N ASP A 88 6.29 2.88 -25.31
CA ASP A 88 6.65 4.31 -25.33
C ASP A 88 8.16 4.58 -25.20
N ASP A 89 8.92 3.61 -24.66
CA ASP A 89 10.39 3.68 -24.55
C ASP A 89 11.03 2.32 -24.82
N GLY A 90 11.49 2.12 -26.06
CA GLY A 90 12.11 0.87 -26.51
C GLY A 90 13.41 0.48 -25.80
N ARG A 91 13.96 1.34 -24.92
CA ARG A 91 15.12 1.03 -24.08
C ARG A 91 14.74 0.35 -22.77
N ASN A 92 13.47 0.42 -22.37
CA ASN A 92 12.97 -0.15 -21.12
C ASN A 92 12.11 -1.39 -21.36
N HIS A 93 12.27 -2.38 -20.49
CA HIS A 93 11.45 -3.59 -20.46
C HIS A 93 10.62 -3.60 -19.19
N LEU A 94 9.33 -3.83 -19.36
CA LEU A 94 8.40 -4.12 -18.29
C LEU A 94 8.61 -5.58 -17.86
N LEU A 95 8.63 -5.79 -16.55
CA LEU A 95 8.82 -7.07 -15.89
C LEU A 95 7.48 -7.54 -15.36
N TYR A 96 7.16 -8.80 -15.62
CA TYR A 96 5.95 -9.44 -15.14
C TYR A 96 6.28 -10.82 -14.60
N VAL A 97 5.59 -11.22 -13.53
CA VAL A 97 5.61 -12.61 -13.08
C VAL A 97 4.86 -13.49 -14.06
N THR A 98 5.33 -14.72 -14.24
CA THR A 98 4.55 -15.78 -14.90
C THR A 98 3.60 -16.42 -13.89
N SER A 99 2.66 -17.25 -14.35
CA SER A 99 1.84 -18.08 -13.44
C SER A 99 2.69 -18.97 -12.52
N HIS A 100 3.87 -19.42 -12.99
CA HIS A 100 4.80 -20.17 -12.16
C HIS A 100 5.47 -19.29 -11.10
N GLY A 101 5.89 -18.07 -11.48
CA GLY A 101 6.46 -17.10 -10.55
C GLY A 101 5.46 -16.64 -9.49
N GLU A 102 4.19 -16.46 -9.85
CA GLU A 102 3.10 -16.14 -8.92
C GLU A 102 2.89 -17.27 -7.89
N LEU A 103 2.87 -18.53 -8.32
CA LEU A 103 2.78 -19.67 -7.39
C LEU A 103 3.94 -19.67 -6.38
N ILE A 104 5.16 -19.42 -6.85
CA ILE A 104 6.34 -19.33 -5.97
C ILE A 104 6.22 -18.15 -5.02
N TYR A 105 5.82 -16.97 -5.51
CA TYR A 105 5.64 -15.78 -4.70
C TYR A 105 4.61 -16.01 -3.58
N LYS A 106 3.46 -16.62 -3.90
CA LYS A 106 2.41 -16.94 -2.92
C LYS A 106 2.89 -17.94 -1.85
N GLU A 107 3.72 -18.92 -2.22
CA GLU A 107 4.32 -19.82 -1.24
C GLU A 107 5.34 -19.10 -0.33
N LEU A 108 6.12 -18.16 -0.86
CA LEU A 108 7.02 -17.32 -0.06
C LEU A 108 6.25 -16.44 0.92
N GLU A 109 5.19 -15.79 0.45
CA GLU A 109 4.30 -14.94 1.27
C GLU A 109 3.64 -15.76 2.38
N LYS A 110 3.12 -16.95 2.06
CA LYS A 110 2.55 -17.88 3.05
C LYS A 110 3.55 -18.24 4.14
N LYS A 111 4.79 -18.56 3.77
CA LYS A 111 5.82 -18.91 4.75
C LYS A 111 6.26 -17.71 5.59
N ALA A 112 6.31 -16.50 5.02
CA ALA A 112 6.53 -15.26 5.76
C ALA A 112 5.45 -15.07 6.83
N ASN A 113 4.18 -15.25 6.46
CA ASN A 113 3.04 -15.14 7.39
C ASN A 113 3.09 -16.20 8.49
N GLN A 114 3.48 -17.44 8.18
CA GLN A 114 3.64 -18.50 9.18
C GLN A 114 4.70 -18.16 10.24
N GLN A 115 5.78 -17.49 9.86
CA GLN A 115 6.79 -17.03 10.81
C GLN A 115 6.23 -15.94 11.74
N VAL A 116 5.44 -15.00 11.19
CA VAL A 116 4.77 -13.97 11.99
C VAL A 116 3.82 -14.61 13.00
N GLU A 117 3.03 -15.61 12.57
CA GLU A 117 2.11 -16.34 13.46
C GLU A 117 2.86 -17.08 14.57
N TYR A 118 3.97 -17.74 14.26
CA TYR A 118 4.80 -18.41 15.27
C TYR A 118 5.32 -17.43 16.34
N ILE A 119 5.78 -16.24 15.95
CA ILE A 119 6.21 -15.19 16.89
C ILE A 119 5.01 -14.68 17.69
N ARG A 120 3.86 -14.46 17.03
CA ARG A 120 2.63 -13.96 17.65
C ARG A 120 2.12 -14.91 18.74
N GLU A 121 2.06 -16.20 18.46
CA GLU A 121 1.61 -17.25 19.40
C GLU A 121 2.52 -17.37 20.64
N ALA A 122 3.79 -17.03 20.51
CA ALA A 122 4.75 -17.05 21.62
C ALA A 122 4.65 -15.83 22.56
N LEU A 123 3.84 -14.82 22.22
CA LEU A 123 3.73 -13.54 22.94
C LEU A 123 2.32 -13.33 23.48
N SER A 124 2.21 -12.83 24.72
CA SER A 124 0.92 -12.37 25.26
C SER A 124 0.39 -11.15 24.47
N PRO A 125 -0.92 -10.87 24.49
CA PRO A 125 -1.48 -9.70 23.81
C PRO A 125 -0.79 -8.38 24.21
N GLU A 126 -0.43 -8.20 25.48
CA GLU A 126 0.28 -7.02 25.97
C GLU A 126 1.72 -6.95 25.41
N GLN A 127 2.41 -8.10 25.31
CA GLN A 127 3.73 -8.17 24.71
C GLN A 127 3.70 -7.87 23.21
N GLN A 128 2.68 -8.35 22.49
CA GLN A 128 2.47 -8.04 21.08
C GLN A 128 2.30 -6.53 20.87
N GLN A 129 1.43 -5.88 21.63
CA GLN A 129 1.23 -4.42 21.56
C GLN A 129 2.51 -3.65 21.86
N LYS A 130 3.24 -4.05 22.91
CA LYS A 130 4.51 -3.42 23.28
C LYS A 130 5.58 -3.60 22.20
N LEU A 131 5.64 -4.78 21.57
CA LEU A 131 6.56 -5.04 20.47
C LEU A 131 6.26 -4.17 19.25
N ILE A 132 5.00 -4.12 18.83
CA ILE A 132 4.54 -3.26 17.72
C ILE A 132 4.89 -1.80 17.98
N ALA A 133 4.56 -1.27 19.17
CA ALA A 133 4.87 0.10 19.53
C ALA A 133 6.39 0.39 19.49
N SER A 134 7.20 -0.55 19.97
CA SER A 134 8.66 -0.44 19.95
C SER A 134 9.22 -0.46 18.52
N MET A 135 8.67 -1.30 17.64
CA MET A 135 9.03 -1.35 16.23
C MET A 135 8.69 -0.05 15.52
N CYS A 136 7.50 0.52 15.77
CA CYS A 136 7.13 1.85 15.25
C CYS A 136 8.13 2.91 15.71
N THR A 137 8.47 2.97 17.00
CA THR A 137 9.48 3.91 17.51
C THR A 137 10.85 3.73 16.85
N ILE A 138 11.31 2.49 16.66
CA ILE A 138 12.57 2.23 15.96
C ILE A 138 12.48 2.72 14.51
N GLN A 139 11.39 2.43 13.80
CA GLN A 139 11.18 2.86 12.42
C GLN A 139 11.13 4.39 12.29
N GLU A 140 10.41 5.08 13.18
CA GLU A 140 10.34 6.55 13.24
C GLU A 140 11.74 7.17 13.40
N ILE A 141 12.52 6.69 14.38
CA ILE A 141 13.87 7.21 14.68
C ILE A 141 14.81 6.97 13.49
N LEU A 142 14.82 5.76 12.93
CA LEU A 142 15.72 5.42 11.83
C LEU A 142 15.31 6.15 10.55
N SER A 143 14.02 6.25 10.25
CA SER A 143 13.54 6.95 9.05
C SER A 143 13.88 8.44 9.12
N ALA A 144 13.70 9.09 10.28
CA ALA A 144 14.11 10.49 10.46
C ALA A 144 15.63 10.70 10.22
N SER A 145 16.45 9.73 10.58
CA SER A 145 17.92 9.81 10.46
C SER A 145 18.44 9.48 9.05
N PHE A 146 17.76 8.62 8.29
CA PHE A 146 18.16 8.23 6.93
C PHE A 146 17.48 9.06 5.83
N ASN A 147 16.47 9.86 6.17
CA ASN A 147 15.76 10.74 5.22
C ASN A 147 16.34 12.16 5.09
N GLU A 148 17.54 12.46 5.61
CA GLU A 148 18.17 13.79 5.47
C GLU A 148 18.44 14.21 4.01
N LYS A 149 18.17 13.36 3.01
CA LYS A 149 18.33 13.70 1.58
C LYS A 149 17.16 13.37 0.65
N ASN A 150 16.09 12.75 1.14
CA ASN A 150 14.87 12.63 0.34
C ASN A 150 13.90 13.67 0.87
N GLU A 151 13.56 14.64 0.00
CA GLU A 151 12.46 15.56 0.24
C GLU A 151 11.23 14.80 0.77
N GLU A 152 10.35 15.47 1.49
CA GLU A 152 9.03 14.96 1.93
C GLU A 152 8.10 14.62 0.74
N ALA A 153 8.62 13.93 -0.25
CA ALA A 153 7.96 13.54 -1.47
C ALA A 153 6.94 12.47 -1.13
N VAL A 154 5.71 12.76 -1.53
CA VAL A 154 4.62 11.80 -1.49
C VAL A 154 4.96 10.70 -2.50
N SER A 155 5.12 9.48 -2.01
CA SER A 155 5.18 8.30 -2.87
C SER A 155 3.79 7.68 -2.95
N ILE A 156 3.35 7.28 -4.14
CA ILE A 156 2.09 6.56 -4.33
C ILE A 156 2.42 5.22 -4.96
N ARG A 157 1.98 4.14 -4.33
CA ARG A 157 1.98 2.80 -4.91
C ARG A 157 0.57 2.39 -5.31
N SER A 158 0.46 1.60 -6.38
CA SER A 158 -0.81 1.13 -6.96
C SER A 158 -1.17 -0.31 -6.57
N TYR A 159 -0.49 -0.88 -5.58
CA TYR A 159 -0.77 -2.21 -5.04
C TYR A 159 -1.07 -2.15 -3.55
N TYR A 160 -1.74 -3.19 -3.06
CA TYR A 160 -2.09 -3.36 -1.66
C TYR A 160 -1.86 -4.81 -1.22
N THR A 161 -1.58 -4.98 0.06
CA THR A 161 -1.46 -6.27 0.75
C THR A 161 -2.64 -6.47 1.69
N LEU A 162 -2.77 -7.67 2.27
CA LEU A 162 -3.76 -7.91 3.34
C LEU A 162 -3.51 -7.03 4.57
N GLU A 163 -2.23 -6.75 4.88
CA GLU A 163 -1.87 -5.82 5.95
C GLU A 163 -2.34 -4.40 5.66
N ASP A 164 -2.26 -3.98 4.39
CA ASP A 164 -2.77 -2.67 3.97
C ASP A 164 -4.28 -2.56 4.12
N ILE A 165 -5.05 -3.59 3.75
CA ILE A 165 -6.49 -3.60 3.95
C ILE A 165 -6.81 -3.42 5.44
N ASN A 166 -6.16 -4.20 6.31
CA ASN A 166 -6.37 -4.11 7.75
C ASN A 166 -6.00 -2.72 8.28
N ASN A 167 -4.90 -2.14 7.82
CA ASN A 167 -4.52 -0.78 8.18
C ASN A 167 -5.53 0.24 7.64
N MET A 168 -6.00 0.12 6.40
CA MET A 168 -7.01 1.02 5.81
C MET A 168 -8.34 0.99 6.59
N ILE A 169 -8.82 -0.21 6.96
CA ILE A 169 -10.01 -0.37 7.81
C ILE A 169 -9.77 0.33 9.16
N LYS A 170 -8.63 0.05 9.80
CA LYS A 170 -8.26 0.67 11.09
C LYS A 170 -8.18 2.20 10.99
N GLN A 171 -7.53 2.75 9.96
CA GLN A 171 -7.35 4.19 9.79
C GLN A 171 -8.69 4.88 9.51
N GLN A 172 -9.56 4.29 8.68
CA GLN A 172 -10.90 4.81 8.45
C GLN A 172 -11.76 4.74 9.71
N TRP A 173 -11.73 3.61 10.42
CA TRP A 173 -12.43 3.48 11.70
C TRP A 173 -11.98 4.54 12.70
N LEU A 174 -10.67 4.71 12.90
CA LEU A 174 -10.12 5.72 13.82
C LEU A 174 -10.52 7.14 13.40
N PHE A 175 -10.39 7.48 12.11
CA PHE A 175 -10.74 8.80 11.60
C PHE A 175 -12.23 9.10 11.81
N TYR A 176 -13.11 8.22 11.36
CA TYR A 176 -14.55 8.46 11.41
C TYR A 176 -15.16 8.31 12.81
N ASN A 177 -14.67 7.37 13.62
CA ASN A 177 -15.13 7.24 15.00
C ASN A 177 -14.70 8.45 15.86
N GLN A 178 -13.46 8.94 15.69
CA GLN A 178 -13.01 10.14 16.42
C GLN A 178 -13.82 11.38 16.08
N VAL A 179 -14.19 11.55 14.81
CA VAL A 179 -14.88 12.77 14.32
C VAL A 179 -16.40 12.67 14.47
N HIS A 180 -17.01 11.52 14.14
CA HIS A 180 -18.46 11.37 14.03
C HIS A 180 -19.09 10.42 15.05
N LYS A 181 -18.29 9.70 15.85
CA LYS A 181 -18.75 8.73 16.87
C LYS A 181 -19.71 7.67 16.32
N TRP A 182 -19.49 7.25 15.08
CA TRP A 182 -20.22 6.17 14.45
C TRP A 182 -20.03 4.85 15.21
N ASP A 183 -21.09 4.05 15.29
CA ASP A 183 -21.06 2.78 16.01
C ASP A 183 -20.36 1.67 15.20
N TYR A 184 -20.23 0.48 15.82
CA TYR A 184 -19.54 -0.67 15.23
C TYR A 184 -20.18 -1.20 13.93
N SER A 185 -21.41 -0.80 13.58
CA SER A 185 -21.99 -1.17 12.28
C SER A 185 -21.23 -0.52 11.11
N PHE A 186 -20.53 0.59 11.34
CA PHE A 186 -19.62 1.17 10.35
C PHE A 186 -18.37 0.32 10.13
N LEU A 187 -17.82 -0.28 11.19
CA LEU A 187 -16.69 -1.20 11.07
C LEU A 187 -17.09 -2.43 10.23
N ALA A 188 -18.26 -3.01 10.52
CA ALA A 188 -18.80 -4.13 9.74
C ALA A 188 -19.03 -3.74 8.26
N TYR A 189 -19.54 -2.52 8.00
CA TYR A 189 -19.65 -1.99 6.64
C TYR A 189 -18.28 -1.89 5.94
N LEU A 190 -17.26 -1.36 6.61
CA LEU A 190 -15.92 -1.27 6.03
C LEU A 190 -15.41 -2.66 5.65
N GLU A 191 -15.46 -3.63 6.56
CA GLU A 191 -15.06 -5.03 6.33
C GLU A 191 -15.81 -5.62 5.13
N GLU A 192 -17.14 -5.46 5.08
CA GLU A 192 -17.97 -5.96 3.99
C GLU A 192 -17.54 -5.39 2.62
N THR A 193 -17.24 -4.09 2.56
CA THR A 193 -16.92 -3.45 1.28
C THR A 193 -15.61 -3.96 0.67
N PHE A 194 -14.67 -4.49 1.45
CA PHE A 194 -13.43 -5.08 0.93
C PHE A 194 -13.64 -6.48 0.31
N HIS A 195 -14.85 -7.04 0.36
CA HIS A 195 -15.22 -8.26 -0.39
C HIS A 195 -15.70 -7.96 -1.82
N ALA A 196 -15.76 -6.70 -2.23
CA ALA A 196 -16.14 -6.30 -3.58
C ALA A 196 -15.10 -6.71 -4.64
N ASP A 197 -15.45 -6.55 -5.92
CA ASP A 197 -14.51 -6.72 -7.03
C ASP A 197 -13.55 -5.51 -7.11
N ILE A 198 -12.50 -5.56 -6.29
CA ILE A 198 -11.50 -4.50 -6.18
C ILE A 198 -10.68 -4.48 -7.47
N GLU A 199 -10.87 -3.43 -8.25
CA GLU A 199 -10.06 -3.17 -9.43
C GLU A 199 -8.65 -2.72 -9.01
N ARG A 200 -8.58 -1.79 -8.03
CA ARG A 200 -7.30 -1.24 -7.58
C ARG A 200 -7.38 -0.47 -6.26
N ILE A 201 -6.25 -0.36 -5.56
CA ILE A 201 -6.07 0.57 -4.46
C ILE A 201 -4.74 1.31 -4.62
N TRP A 202 -4.75 2.62 -4.42
CA TRP A 202 -3.57 3.46 -4.30
C TRP A 202 -3.33 3.85 -2.85
N ILE A 203 -2.10 3.72 -2.40
CA ILE A 203 -1.67 4.09 -1.05
C ILE A 203 -0.56 5.14 -1.18
N ALA A 204 -0.80 6.29 -0.56
CA ALA A 204 0.17 7.36 -0.44
C ALA A 204 0.98 7.18 0.84
N GLU A 205 2.30 7.28 0.72
CA GLU A 205 3.25 7.15 1.81
C GLU A 205 4.22 8.35 1.81
N ILE A 206 4.47 8.90 3.00
CA ILE A 206 5.54 9.88 3.25
C ILE A 206 6.47 9.23 4.25
N ASN A 207 7.78 9.17 3.94
CA ASN A 207 8.77 8.50 4.78
C ASN A 207 8.38 7.04 5.12
N ARG A 208 7.69 6.36 4.19
CA ARG A 208 7.14 4.99 4.36
C ARG A 208 6.02 4.88 5.41
N GLU A 209 5.50 5.99 5.91
CA GLU A 209 4.32 6.02 6.75
C GLU A 209 3.05 6.26 5.92
N PHE A 210 1.95 5.63 6.33
CA PHE A 210 0.65 5.78 5.68
C PHE A 210 0.17 7.24 5.73
N ALA A 211 0.09 7.87 4.56
CA ALA A 211 -0.32 9.26 4.39
C ALA A 211 -1.75 9.38 3.82
N GLY A 212 -2.24 8.35 3.12
CA GLY A 212 -3.62 8.29 2.63
C GLY A 212 -3.85 7.12 1.67
N CYS A 213 -5.09 6.93 1.26
CA CYS A 213 -5.46 5.92 0.26
C CYS A 213 -6.69 6.32 -0.56
N ILE A 214 -6.87 5.63 -1.68
CA ILE A 214 -8.09 5.64 -2.49
C ILE A 214 -8.23 4.30 -3.20
N GLY A 215 -9.44 3.78 -3.32
CA GLY A 215 -9.74 2.54 -4.02
C GLY A 215 -10.70 2.72 -5.18
N LEU A 216 -10.62 1.79 -6.12
CA LEU A 216 -11.53 1.64 -7.24
C LEU A 216 -12.11 0.23 -7.20
N VAL A 217 -13.43 0.14 -7.21
CA VAL A 217 -14.19 -1.10 -7.36
C VAL A 217 -14.82 -1.10 -8.74
N ASN A 218 -14.77 -2.24 -9.43
CA ASN A 218 -15.45 -2.41 -10.71
C ASN A 218 -16.96 -2.62 -10.47
N ASP A 219 -17.78 -1.69 -10.96
CA ASP A 219 -19.26 -1.75 -10.87
C ASP A 219 -19.89 -2.31 -12.17
N GLY A 220 -19.06 -2.84 -13.07
CA GLY A 220 -19.48 -3.33 -14.38
C GLY A 220 -19.75 -2.21 -15.39
N ASN A 221 -20.02 -2.59 -16.64
CA ASN A 221 -20.39 -1.67 -17.73
C ASN A 221 -19.45 -0.45 -17.89
N LYS A 222 -18.14 -0.63 -17.66
CA LYS A 222 -17.13 0.44 -17.70
C LYS A 222 -17.39 1.57 -16.69
N VAL A 223 -18.02 1.25 -15.56
CA VAL A 223 -18.27 2.16 -14.46
C VAL A 223 -17.42 1.73 -13.26
N GLY A 224 -16.70 2.68 -12.70
CA GLY A 224 -15.88 2.47 -11.51
C GLY A 224 -16.50 3.16 -10.30
N GLN A 225 -16.47 2.49 -9.15
CA GLN A 225 -16.82 3.11 -7.88
C GLN A 225 -15.55 3.50 -7.12
N LEU A 226 -15.39 4.79 -6.83
CA LEU A 226 -14.37 5.30 -5.93
C LEU A 226 -14.76 4.98 -4.48
N ARG A 227 -13.88 4.27 -3.77
CA ARG A 227 -14.06 3.86 -2.37
C ARG A 227 -12.85 4.18 -1.51
N TRP A 228 -13.03 4.10 -0.20
CA TRP A 228 -11.98 4.17 0.83
C TRP A 228 -11.03 5.37 0.71
N PHE A 229 -11.54 6.51 0.24
CA PHE A 229 -10.74 7.73 0.17
C PHE A 229 -10.46 8.26 1.57
N LEU A 230 -9.18 8.37 1.92
CA LEU A 230 -8.73 8.91 3.21
C LEU A 230 -7.39 9.64 3.02
N VAL A 231 -7.24 10.79 3.69
CA VAL A 231 -5.95 11.46 3.83
C VAL A 231 -5.70 11.71 5.31
N ASN A 232 -4.57 11.21 5.80
CA ASN A 232 -4.18 11.33 7.19
C ASN A 232 -4.01 12.82 7.57
N PRO A 233 -4.70 13.31 8.62
CA PRO A 233 -4.63 14.71 9.09
C PRO A 233 -3.22 15.24 9.30
N SER A 234 -2.30 14.40 9.77
CA SER A 234 -0.89 14.78 10.02
C SER A 234 -0.14 15.20 8.75
N PHE A 235 -0.66 14.85 7.57
CA PHE A 235 -0.05 15.16 6.27
C PHE A 235 -0.93 16.05 5.38
N HIS A 236 -1.93 16.73 5.96
CA HIS A 236 -2.78 17.66 5.22
C HIS A 236 -1.98 18.81 4.59
N LYS A 237 -2.55 19.42 3.54
CA LYS A 237 -1.96 20.52 2.75
C LYS A 237 -0.70 20.14 1.95
N LYS A 238 -0.30 18.86 1.90
CA LYS A 238 0.77 18.35 1.02
C LYS A 238 0.30 17.86 -0.36
N GLY A 239 -0.96 18.15 -0.73
CA GLY A 239 -1.52 17.78 -2.03
C GLY A 239 -1.85 16.30 -2.24
N ILE A 240 -1.70 15.45 -1.22
CA ILE A 240 -1.90 13.98 -1.29
C ILE A 240 -3.24 13.60 -1.91
N GLY A 241 -4.35 14.17 -1.42
CA GLY A 241 -5.69 13.87 -1.94
C GLY A 241 -5.85 14.19 -3.43
N THR A 242 -5.22 15.29 -3.90
CA THR A 242 -5.20 15.63 -5.33
C THR A 242 -4.41 14.60 -6.14
N GLN A 243 -3.26 14.14 -5.63
CA GLN A 243 -2.45 13.14 -6.31
C GLN A 243 -3.16 11.78 -6.38
N LEU A 244 -3.82 11.35 -5.29
CA LEU A 244 -4.58 10.09 -5.24
C LEU A 244 -5.76 10.08 -6.23
N ILE A 245 -6.58 11.14 -6.25
CA ILE A 245 -7.71 11.22 -7.19
C ILE A 245 -7.23 11.29 -8.64
N ASN A 246 -6.17 12.04 -8.91
CA ASN A 246 -5.55 12.06 -10.25
C ASN A 246 -5.10 10.67 -10.70
N ALA A 247 -4.42 9.93 -9.82
CA ALA A 247 -3.95 8.57 -10.13
C ALA A 247 -5.12 7.64 -10.48
N LEU A 248 -6.21 7.71 -9.71
CA LEU A 248 -7.43 6.93 -9.99
C LEU A 248 -8.08 7.32 -11.31
N ILE A 249 -8.27 8.62 -11.56
CA ILE A 249 -8.91 9.11 -12.80
C ILE A 249 -8.07 8.73 -14.02
N GLN A 250 -6.74 8.91 -13.94
CA GLN A 250 -5.85 8.56 -15.04
C GLN A 250 -5.93 7.06 -15.35
N TYR A 251 -5.91 6.20 -14.34
CA TYR A 251 -6.08 4.77 -14.53
C TYR A 251 -7.41 4.43 -15.22
N CYS A 252 -8.51 5.04 -14.78
CA CYS A 252 -9.81 4.84 -15.40
C CYS A 252 -9.81 5.25 -16.88
N LYS A 253 -9.18 6.38 -17.23
CA LYS A 253 -9.03 6.83 -18.62
C LYS A 253 -8.19 5.85 -19.45
N ASP A 254 -7.09 5.35 -18.89
CA ASP A 254 -6.20 4.41 -19.58
C ASP A 254 -6.83 3.02 -19.81
N HIS A 255 -7.88 2.68 -19.05
CA HIS A 255 -8.58 1.39 -19.10
C HIS A 255 -10.03 1.51 -19.62
N ASP A 256 -10.32 2.55 -20.40
CA ASP A 256 -11.60 2.74 -21.10
C ASP A 256 -12.85 2.79 -20.19
N TYR A 257 -12.70 3.20 -18.92
CA TYR A 257 -13.85 3.53 -18.07
C TYR A 257 -14.59 4.74 -18.63
N GLU A 258 -15.91 4.70 -18.59
CA GLU A 258 -16.76 5.79 -19.08
C GLU A 258 -17.22 6.71 -17.95
N ARG A 259 -17.31 6.18 -16.73
CA ARG A 259 -17.82 6.92 -15.57
C ARG A 259 -17.16 6.45 -14.28
N ILE A 260 -16.97 7.39 -13.36
CA ILE A 260 -16.63 7.11 -11.96
C ILE A 260 -17.76 7.66 -11.08
N PHE A 261 -18.16 6.94 -10.04
CA PHE A 261 -19.04 7.49 -9.01
C PHE A 261 -18.53 7.21 -7.60
N LEU A 262 -19.03 7.97 -6.62
CA LEU A 262 -18.80 7.74 -5.19
C LEU A 262 -20.04 8.06 -4.38
N TRP A 263 -20.13 7.42 -3.20
CA TRP A 263 -21.06 7.79 -2.16
C TRP A 263 -20.30 8.41 -1.00
N THR A 264 -20.81 9.52 -0.48
CA THR A 264 -20.24 10.20 0.70
C THR A 264 -21.37 10.79 1.54
N VAL A 265 -21.14 11.04 2.83
CA VAL A 265 -22.14 11.76 3.64
C VAL A 265 -21.93 13.28 3.50
N SER A 266 -23.02 14.05 3.50
CA SER A 266 -23.01 15.50 3.29
C SER A 266 -22.09 16.25 4.25
N ASP A 267 -21.91 15.69 5.45
CA ASP A 267 -21.12 16.23 6.56
C ASP A 267 -19.60 16.03 6.35
N MET A 268 -19.17 15.37 5.26
CA MET A 268 -17.76 15.23 4.85
C MET A 268 -17.24 16.49 4.16
N VAL A 269 -17.24 17.61 4.91
CA VAL A 269 -16.95 18.96 4.39
C VAL A 269 -15.56 19.07 3.75
N THR A 270 -14.60 18.23 4.13
CA THR A 270 -13.21 18.29 3.63
C THR A 270 -13.02 17.62 2.26
N ALA A 271 -13.83 16.61 1.92
CA ALA A 271 -13.68 15.85 0.67
C ALA A 271 -14.50 16.45 -0.48
N ARG A 272 -15.67 17.04 -0.20
CA ARG A 272 -16.57 17.62 -1.22
C ARG A 272 -15.91 18.68 -2.12
N PRO A 273 -15.14 19.66 -1.60
CA PRO A 273 -14.48 20.64 -2.45
C PRO A 273 -13.48 20.00 -3.41
N LEU A 274 -12.86 18.90 -2.98
CA LEU A 274 -11.91 18.15 -3.79
C LEU A 274 -12.61 17.41 -4.93
N TYR A 275 -13.72 16.69 -4.65
CA TYR A 275 -14.51 16.04 -5.70
C TYR A 275 -15.02 17.04 -6.74
N LYS A 276 -15.55 18.18 -6.28
CA LYS A 276 -16.00 19.26 -7.18
C LYS A 276 -14.87 19.82 -8.05
N LYS A 277 -13.66 19.98 -7.49
CA LYS A 277 -12.47 20.41 -8.24
C LYS A 277 -12.12 19.44 -9.38
N PHE A 278 -12.39 18.16 -9.20
CA PHE A 278 -12.18 17.11 -10.21
C PHE A 278 -13.36 16.90 -11.15
N GLY A 279 -14.39 17.74 -11.08
CA GLY A 279 -15.54 17.69 -11.99
C GLY A 279 -16.62 16.67 -11.60
N PHE A 280 -16.57 16.11 -10.39
CA PHE A 280 -17.68 15.31 -9.89
C PHE A 280 -18.90 16.20 -9.62
N GLU A 281 -20.08 15.72 -9.99
CA GLU A 281 -21.37 16.40 -9.81
C GLU A 281 -22.31 15.54 -8.96
N ILE A 282 -23.10 16.18 -8.10
CA ILE A 282 -24.12 15.47 -7.30
C ILE A 282 -25.24 15.01 -8.22
N MET A 283 -25.48 13.71 -8.25
CA MET A 283 -26.55 13.09 -9.05
C MET A 283 -27.72 12.61 -8.19
N GLU A 284 -27.47 12.29 -6.92
CA GLU A 284 -28.47 11.73 -6.02
C GLU A 284 -28.20 12.15 -4.57
N ILE A 285 -29.27 12.33 -3.80
CA ILE A 285 -29.22 12.62 -2.36
C ILE A 285 -30.23 11.71 -1.67
N GLN A 286 -29.79 10.98 -0.64
CA GLN A 286 -30.62 10.06 0.15
C GLN A 286 -30.53 10.40 1.64
N GLU A 287 -31.67 10.44 2.31
CA GLU A 287 -31.73 10.49 3.78
C GLU A 287 -31.71 9.06 4.35
N LYS A 288 -30.72 8.75 5.18
CA LYS A 288 -30.59 7.47 5.87
C LYS A 288 -30.81 7.66 7.37
N LYS A 289 -31.86 7.02 7.89
CA LYS A 289 -32.14 6.99 9.32
C LYS A 289 -31.35 5.86 9.97
N SER A 290 -30.74 6.16 11.12
CA SER A 290 -30.00 5.19 11.95
C SER A 290 -28.86 4.45 11.22
N LEU A 291 -28.29 5.03 10.17
CA LEU A 291 -27.08 4.51 9.54
C LEU A 291 -25.89 4.81 10.43
N TRP A 292 -25.16 3.77 10.86
CA TRP A 292 -24.01 3.89 11.75
C TRP A 292 -24.30 4.61 13.07
N GLY A 293 -25.54 4.43 13.58
CA GLY A 293 -26.01 5.05 14.81
C GLY A 293 -26.43 6.52 14.68
N ALA A 294 -26.44 7.07 13.46
CA ALA A 294 -26.78 8.47 13.18
C ALA A 294 -27.84 8.62 12.07
N ASN A 295 -28.45 9.80 11.99
CA ASN A 295 -29.23 10.19 10.82
C ASN A 295 -28.28 10.92 9.87
N LEU A 296 -28.07 10.35 8.68
CA LEU A 296 -27.07 10.79 7.71
C LEU A 296 -27.75 11.16 6.39
N ILE A 297 -27.20 12.13 5.69
CA ILE A 297 -27.58 12.44 4.31
C ILE A 297 -26.43 11.93 3.44
N GLU A 298 -26.69 10.90 2.65
CA GLU A 298 -25.75 10.38 1.66
C GLU A 298 -25.94 11.10 0.33
N GLU A 299 -24.83 11.47 -0.30
CA GLU A 299 -24.78 12.10 -1.60
C GLU A 299 -24.01 11.18 -2.56
N ARG A 300 -24.61 10.91 -3.72
CA ARG A 300 -23.94 10.26 -4.85
C ARG A 300 -23.36 11.33 -5.76
N TRP A 301 -22.08 11.21 -6.04
CA TRP A 301 -21.36 12.08 -6.97
C TRP A 301 -20.84 11.27 -8.15
N ASP A 302 -21.11 11.72 -9.37
CA ASP A 302 -20.65 11.07 -10.61
C ASP A 302 -19.71 11.99 -11.39
N LEU A 303 -18.71 11.39 -12.05
CA LEU A 303 -17.81 12.01 -13.00
C LEU A 303 -17.92 11.27 -14.33
N ASP A 304 -18.31 11.98 -15.38
CA ASP A 304 -18.36 11.48 -16.76
C ASP A 304 -16.99 11.66 -17.43
N LEU A 305 -16.30 10.55 -17.71
CA LEU A 305 -14.96 10.58 -18.29
C LEU A 305 -14.97 10.87 -19.80
N LYS A 306 -16.13 10.75 -20.47
CA LYS A 306 -16.27 11.08 -21.90
C LYS A 306 -16.40 12.59 -22.15
N LYS A 307 -16.73 13.36 -21.12
CA LYS A 307 -16.88 14.82 -21.18
C LYS A 307 -15.63 15.57 -20.72
N SER A 308 -14.62 14.85 -20.19
CA SER A 308 -13.47 15.39 -19.44
C SER A 308 -12.17 15.44 -20.22
#